data_AF-A0A2Z5JTG4-F1
#
_entry.id   AF-A0A2Z5JTG4-F1
#
_cell.length_a   1.000
_cell.length_b   1.000
_cell.length_c   1.000
_cell.angle_alpha   90.00
_cell.angle_beta   90.00
_cell.angle_gamma   90.00
#
_symmetry.space_group_name_H-M   'P 1'
#
loop_
_entity.id
_entity.type
_entity.pdbx_description
1 polymer ?
#
loop_
_entity_poly.entity_id
_entity_poly.type
_entity_poly.pdbx_seq_one_letter_code
_entity_poly.pdbx_strand_id
1 'polypeptide(L)'
;MNTSPASHHAQRLLEVSGLAASHEPIDAVLVSIFLEEHYRLGGRLERLATEKDDTFRLRTDAGDHLVKVSPPDEAEEVVDLQTAAMRYLEHAAPQLPVQRVRLTAGGDDSVAILLNDGRRRILRVFDFVAGPVLAQTNPDAEQLAKAGEMLGRIDVALRTFTHPADRRELAWDSALPPDGRTGRTHAGSGTSPGGPRGLPALRRDRRPEAE
;
A
#
# COMPACT_ATOMS: atom_id res chain seq x y z
N MET A 1 17.71 -11.88 30.62
CA MET A 1 17.09 -10.55 30.61
C MET A 1 15.66 -10.75 30.13
N ASN A 2 14.68 -10.45 30.97
CA ASN A 2 13.27 -10.77 30.72
C ASN A 2 12.59 -9.53 30.10
N THR A 3 12.37 -9.52 28.79
CA THR A 3 11.66 -8.44 28.08
C THR A 3 10.16 -8.60 28.30
N SER A 4 9.49 -7.53 28.72
CA SER A 4 8.05 -7.51 29.03
C SER A 4 7.20 -7.83 27.78
N PRO A 5 6.02 -8.46 27.91
CA PRO A 5 5.12 -8.74 26.78
C PRO A 5 4.80 -7.51 25.92
N ALA A 6 4.68 -6.32 26.54
CA ALA A 6 4.45 -5.06 25.84
C ALA A 6 5.65 -4.65 24.95
N SER A 7 6.87 -4.95 25.37
CA SER A 7 8.09 -4.71 24.59
C SER A 7 8.18 -5.63 23.36
N HIS A 8 7.78 -6.89 23.52
CA HIS A 8 7.70 -7.83 22.39
C HIS A 8 6.63 -7.43 21.36
N HIS A 9 5.49 -6.90 21.81
CA HIS A 9 4.43 -6.45 20.91
C HIS A 9 4.85 -5.21 20.11
N ALA A 10 5.42 -4.19 20.78
CA ALA A 10 5.93 -3.01 20.10
C ALA A 10 7.02 -3.36 19.08
N GLN A 11 7.93 -4.28 19.44
CA GLN A 11 8.98 -4.73 18.53
C GLN A 11 8.43 -5.46 17.30
N ARG A 12 7.44 -6.34 17.50
CA ARG A 12 6.73 -6.98 16.38
C ARG A 12 6.05 -5.95 15.48
N LEU A 13 5.39 -4.92 16.02
CA LEU A 13 4.74 -3.89 15.22
C LEU A 13 5.75 -3.09 14.39
N LEU A 14 6.92 -2.78 14.96
CA LEU A 14 8.01 -2.14 14.23
C LEU A 14 8.56 -3.05 13.12
N GLU A 15 8.68 -4.35 13.37
CA GLU A 15 9.11 -5.33 12.37
C GLU A 15 8.09 -5.49 11.22
N VAL A 16 6.80 -5.63 11.52
CA VAL A 16 5.73 -5.76 10.50
C VAL A 16 5.54 -4.48 9.70
N SER A 17 5.76 -3.32 10.32
CA SER A 17 5.83 -2.03 9.62
C SER A 17 7.14 -1.87 8.83
N GLY A 18 8.13 -2.73 9.11
CA GLY A 18 9.50 -2.69 8.63
C GLY A 18 10.25 -1.41 8.99
N LEU A 19 9.90 -0.81 10.13
CA LEU A 19 10.61 0.28 10.78
C LEU A 19 11.84 -0.21 11.57
N ALA A 20 11.94 -1.52 11.80
CA ALA A 20 13.09 -2.17 12.44
C ALA A 20 14.10 -2.78 11.45
N ALA A 21 13.88 -2.60 10.14
CA ALA A 21 14.66 -3.26 9.10
C ALA A 21 16.13 -2.79 9.11
N SER A 22 17.07 -3.72 8.95
CA SER A 22 18.50 -3.37 8.87
C SER A 22 18.81 -2.76 7.49
N HIS A 23 19.23 -1.50 7.45
CA HIS A 23 19.57 -0.85 6.19
C HIS A 23 20.97 -1.25 5.70
N GLU A 24 21.02 -2.28 4.86
CA GLU A 24 22.19 -2.65 4.06
C GLU A 24 21.99 -2.11 2.63
N PRO A 25 22.72 -1.06 2.21
CA PRO A 25 22.51 -0.47 0.88
C PRO A 25 22.90 -1.44 -0.23
N ILE A 26 22.02 -1.63 -1.23
CA ILE A 26 22.37 -2.41 -2.43
C ILE A 26 23.40 -1.67 -3.30
N ASP A 27 24.30 -2.41 -3.94
CA ASP A 27 25.25 -1.83 -4.90
C ASP A 27 24.51 -1.22 -6.11
N ALA A 28 24.78 0.05 -6.40
CA ALA A 28 24.20 0.77 -7.53
C ALA A 28 24.60 0.16 -8.89
N VAL A 29 25.79 -0.44 -8.99
CA VAL A 29 26.24 -1.14 -10.22
C VAL A 29 25.37 -2.35 -10.49
N LEU A 30 25.07 -3.14 -9.45
CA LEU A 30 24.17 -4.28 -9.55
C LEU A 30 22.77 -3.85 -10.00
N VAL A 31 22.25 -2.75 -9.44
CA VAL A 31 20.95 -2.19 -9.84
C VAL A 31 20.96 -1.79 -11.32
N SER A 32 22.00 -1.13 -11.81
CA SER A 32 22.13 -0.78 -13.23
C SER A 32 22.12 -2.00 -14.16
N ILE A 33 22.81 -3.09 -13.78
CA ILE A 33 22.80 -4.34 -14.56
C ILE A 33 21.36 -4.88 -14.70
N PHE A 34 20.61 -4.95 -13.59
CA PHE A 34 19.23 -5.42 -13.61
C PHE A 34 18.28 -4.51 -14.41
N LEU A 35 18.50 -3.19 -14.35
CA LEU A 35 17.74 -2.22 -15.14
C LEU A 35 17.96 -2.41 -16.64
N GLU A 36 19.21 -2.60 -17.06
CA GLU A 36 19.57 -2.83 -18.47
C GLU A 36 19.01 -4.18 -18.97
N GLU A 37 19.17 -5.24 -18.17
CA GLU A 37 18.77 -6.59 -18.54
C GLU A 37 17.24 -6.73 -18.66
N HIS A 38 16.50 -6.28 -17.64
CA HIS A 38 15.06 -6.54 -17.54
C HIS A 38 14.18 -5.41 -18.03
N TYR A 39 14.61 -4.15 -17.93
CA TYR A 39 13.80 -2.99 -18.32
C TYR A 39 14.28 -2.30 -19.60
N ARG A 40 15.45 -2.70 -20.13
CA ARG A 40 16.14 -2.03 -21.25
C ARG A 40 16.38 -0.55 -20.94
N LEU A 41 16.69 -0.26 -19.69
CA LEU A 41 16.94 1.08 -19.20
C LEU A 41 18.41 1.24 -18.82
N GLY A 42 19.09 2.15 -19.51
CA GLY A 42 20.43 2.63 -19.15
C GLY A 42 20.40 4.13 -18.85
N GLY A 43 21.29 4.59 -17.98
CA GLY A 43 21.34 5.99 -17.59
C GLY A 43 22.13 6.27 -16.33
N ARG A 44 22.06 7.51 -15.85
CA ARG A 44 22.73 7.91 -14.60
C ARG A 44 21.82 7.57 -13.41
N LEU A 45 22.27 6.65 -12.58
CA LEU A 45 21.60 6.27 -11.34
C LEU A 45 22.08 7.16 -10.17
N GLU A 46 21.15 7.86 -9.52
CA GLU A 46 21.41 8.71 -8.37
C GLU A 46 20.61 8.21 -7.17
N ARG A 47 21.29 7.85 -6.07
CA ARG A 47 20.63 7.40 -4.85
C ARG A 47 19.88 8.57 -4.19
N LEU A 48 18.64 8.32 -3.77
CA LEU A 48 17.84 9.24 -2.98
C LEU A 48 17.83 8.76 -1.53
N ALA A 49 17.86 9.70 -0.58
CA ALA A 49 17.74 9.38 0.83
C ALA A 49 16.31 8.90 1.13
N THR A 50 16.19 7.68 1.66
CA THR A 50 14.93 7.04 2.01
C THR A 50 15.09 6.25 3.31
N GLU A 51 13.98 5.97 3.96
CA GLU A 51 13.97 5.29 5.25
C GLU A 51 14.28 3.79 5.13
N LYS A 52 13.56 3.11 4.23
CA LYS A 52 13.53 1.64 4.18
C LYS A 52 14.09 1.07 2.88
N ASP A 53 13.40 1.34 1.77
CA ASP A 53 13.81 0.88 0.44
C ASP A 53 15.07 1.62 -0.01
N ASP A 54 15.94 0.93 -0.74
CA ASP A 54 16.97 1.61 -1.54
C ASP A 54 16.27 2.27 -2.74
N THR A 55 16.24 3.60 -2.74
CA THR A 55 15.56 4.37 -3.80
C THR A 55 16.58 5.13 -4.62
N PHE A 56 16.40 5.12 -5.94
CA PHE A 56 17.22 5.83 -6.89
C PHE A 56 16.38 6.60 -7.88
N ARG A 57 16.90 7.74 -8.32
CA ARG A 57 16.46 8.41 -9.54
C ARG A 57 17.37 7.94 -10.67
N LEU A 58 16.80 7.26 -11.65
CA LEU A 58 17.47 6.93 -12.90
C LEU A 58 17.17 8.03 -13.92
N ARG A 59 18.21 8.71 -14.41
CA ARG A 59 18.07 9.70 -15.48
C ARG A 59 18.46 9.08 -16.81
N THR A 60 17.53 9.06 -17.77
CA THR A 60 17.72 8.50 -19.11
C THR A 60 17.42 9.56 -20.17
N ASP A 61 17.81 9.31 -21.42
CA ASP A 61 17.51 10.22 -22.53
C ASP A 61 16.01 10.33 -22.82
N ALA A 62 15.22 9.30 -22.46
CA ALA A 62 13.78 9.24 -22.65
C ALA A 62 12.97 9.85 -21.50
N GLY A 63 13.64 10.22 -20.40
CA GLY A 63 13.01 10.71 -19.17
C GLY A 63 13.54 10.01 -17.91
N ASP A 64 13.06 10.49 -16.78
CA ASP A 64 13.51 10.01 -15.47
C ASP A 64 12.59 8.93 -14.92
N HIS A 65 13.19 8.00 -14.18
CA HIS A 65 12.49 6.93 -13.48
C HIS A 65 12.85 6.92 -11.99
N LEU A 66 11.91 6.51 -11.16
CA LEU A 66 12.16 6.14 -9.78
C LEU A 66 12.38 4.63 -9.72
N VAL A 67 13.52 4.21 -9.21
CA VAL A 67 13.87 2.80 -9.01
C VAL A 67 13.83 2.54 -7.51
N LYS A 68 13.10 1.51 -7.10
CA LYS A 68 13.02 1.08 -5.70
C LYS A 68 13.47 -0.36 -5.58
N VAL A 69 14.35 -0.63 -4.64
CA VAL A 69 14.74 -1.98 -4.26
C VAL A 69 14.38 -2.20 -2.81
N SER A 70 13.53 -3.21 -2.54
CA SER A 70 13.10 -3.54 -1.18
C SER A 70 14.31 -3.91 -0.31
N PRO A 71 14.23 -3.71 1.02
CA PRO A 71 15.23 -4.28 1.91
C PRO A 71 15.10 -5.82 1.90
N PRO A 72 16.14 -6.56 2.34
CA PRO A 72 16.21 -8.01 2.19
C PRO A 72 15.34 -8.78 3.18
N ASP A 73 14.80 -8.09 4.19
CA ASP A 73 13.94 -8.60 5.25
C ASP A 73 12.46 -8.22 5.06
N GLU A 74 12.12 -7.45 4.02
CA GLU A 74 10.73 -7.19 3.69
C GLU A 74 10.08 -8.40 3.04
N ALA A 75 8.91 -8.80 3.57
CA ALA A 75 8.11 -9.86 2.97
C ALA A 75 7.70 -9.49 1.54
N GLU A 76 7.90 -10.41 0.59
CA GLU A 76 7.61 -10.18 -0.82
C GLU A 76 6.14 -9.82 -1.06
N GLU A 77 5.21 -10.42 -0.31
CA GLU A 77 3.78 -10.14 -0.42
C GLU A 77 3.42 -8.72 0.01
N VAL A 78 4.24 -8.11 0.88
CA VAL A 78 4.08 -6.71 1.28
C VAL A 78 4.59 -5.77 0.19
N VAL A 79 5.69 -6.14 -0.49
CA VAL A 79 6.16 -5.41 -1.67
C VAL A 79 5.15 -5.52 -2.81
N ASP A 80 4.57 -6.72 -2.99
CA ASP A 80 3.54 -7.01 -3.98
C ASP A 80 2.28 -6.19 -3.72
N LEU A 81 1.79 -6.12 -2.47
CA LEU A 81 0.67 -5.27 -2.07
C LEU A 81 0.82 -3.83 -2.56
N GLN A 82 2.00 -3.24 -2.36
CA GLN A 82 2.28 -1.86 -2.78
C GLN A 82 2.20 -1.73 -4.31
N THR A 83 2.76 -2.68 -5.03
CA THR A 83 2.79 -2.68 -6.50
C THR A 83 1.38 -2.90 -7.06
N ALA A 84 0.65 -3.87 -6.53
CA ALA A 84 -0.73 -4.18 -6.89
C ALA A 84 -1.67 -2.99 -6.67
N ALA A 85 -1.49 -2.21 -5.59
CA ALA A 85 -2.28 -1.01 -5.35
C ALA A 85 -2.06 0.05 -6.44
N MET A 86 -0.80 0.23 -6.89
CA MET A 86 -0.45 1.17 -7.96
C MET A 86 -1.01 0.71 -9.32
N ARG A 87 -0.88 -0.59 -9.63
CA ARG A 87 -1.47 -1.20 -10.84
C ARG A 87 -2.99 -1.12 -10.82
N TYR A 88 -3.63 -1.25 -9.66
CA TYR A 88 -5.07 -1.09 -9.53
C TYR A 88 -5.49 0.37 -9.82
N LEU A 89 -4.79 1.35 -9.22
CA LEU A 89 -5.04 2.78 -9.47
C LEU A 89 -4.88 3.16 -10.95
N GLU A 90 -3.90 2.55 -11.62
CA GLU A 90 -3.69 2.73 -13.05
C GLU A 90 -4.93 2.45 -13.90
N HIS A 91 -5.71 1.44 -13.52
CA HIS A 91 -6.92 1.03 -14.22
C HIS A 91 -8.17 1.72 -13.67
N ALA A 92 -8.31 1.81 -12.35
CA ALA A 92 -9.51 2.32 -11.69
C ALA A 92 -9.62 3.85 -11.72
N ALA A 93 -8.49 4.55 -11.76
CA ALA A 93 -8.45 6.01 -11.75
C ALA A 93 -7.28 6.57 -12.60
N PRO A 94 -7.24 6.26 -13.92
CA PRO A 94 -6.14 6.63 -14.80
C PRO A 94 -5.90 8.14 -14.91
N GLN A 95 -6.89 8.97 -14.57
CA GLN A 95 -6.80 10.42 -14.54
C GLN A 95 -6.04 10.99 -13.32
N LEU A 96 -5.80 10.20 -12.27
CA LEU A 96 -5.08 10.68 -11.10
C LEU A 96 -3.57 10.77 -11.40
N PRO A 97 -2.89 11.86 -11.00
CA PRO A 97 -1.46 12.06 -11.23
C PRO A 97 -0.61 11.26 -10.21
N VAL A 98 -0.94 9.98 -10.03
CA VAL A 98 -0.16 9.05 -9.23
C VAL A 98 0.98 8.49 -10.07
N GLN A 99 2.07 8.13 -9.40
CA GLN A 99 3.19 7.41 -10.00
C GLN A 99 2.70 6.11 -10.65
N ARG A 100 3.35 5.69 -11.75
CA ARG A 100 2.95 4.52 -12.54
C ARG A 100 4.07 3.49 -12.55
N VAL A 101 3.69 2.21 -12.48
CA VAL A 101 4.61 1.08 -12.57
C VAL A 101 5.07 0.94 -14.01
N ARG A 102 6.38 0.91 -14.21
CA ARG A 102 6.97 0.53 -15.47
C ARG A 102 7.20 -0.97 -15.47
N LEU A 103 6.65 -1.68 -16.46
CA LEU A 103 6.84 -3.11 -16.60
C LEU A 103 8.25 -3.43 -17.12
N THR A 104 8.72 -4.64 -16.79
CA THR A 104 9.88 -5.23 -17.46
C THR A 104 9.58 -5.41 -18.95
N ALA A 105 10.63 -5.63 -19.75
CA ALA A 105 10.49 -6.04 -21.15
C ALA A 105 9.76 -7.38 -21.30
N GLY A 106 9.69 -8.19 -20.23
CA GLY A 106 8.90 -9.42 -20.15
C GLY A 106 7.44 -9.20 -19.77
N GLY A 107 7.07 -7.99 -19.35
CA GLY A 107 5.70 -7.66 -18.90
C GLY A 107 5.45 -7.82 -17.41
N ASP A 108 6.48 -8.12 -16.61
CA ASP A 108 6.37 -8.27 -15.16
C ASP A 108 6.38 -6.91 -14.46
N ASP A 109 5.72 -6.82 -13.30
CA ASP A 109 5.68 -5.60 -12.49
C ASP A 109 6.96 -5.35 -11.68
N SER A 110 7.81 -6.38 -11.51
CA SER A 110 9.02 -6.31 -10.70
C SER A 110 10.05 -7.39 -11.08
N VAL A 111 11.26 -7.28 -10.55
CA VAL A 111 12.34 -8.26 -10.72
C VAL A 111 12.92 -8.62 -9.36
N ALA A 112 13.14 -9.92 -9.12
CA ALA A 112 13.82 -10.37 -7.92
C ALA A 112 15.35 -10.43 -8.11
N ILE A 113 16.06 -9.80 -7.21
CA ILE A 113 17.51 -9.85 -7.07
C ILE A 113 17.84 -10.89 -6.00
N LEU A 114 18.50 -11.99 -6.39
CA LEU A 114 18.98 -13.00 -5.46
C LEU A 114 20.35 -12.56 -4.90
N LEU A 115 20.46 -12.45 -3.59
CA LEU A 115 21.71 -12.13 -2.90
C LEU A 115 22.51 -13.40 -2.63
N ASN A 116 23.83 -13.24 -2.40
CA ASN A 116 24.75 -14.36 -2.15
C ASN A 116 24.41 -15.17 -0.89
N ASP A 117 23.70 -14.57 0.05
CA ASP A 117 23.23 -15.22 1.28
C ASP A 117 21.86 -15.93 1.13
N GLY A 118 21.31 -15.96 -0.09
CA GLY A 118 20.04 -16.59 -0.41
C GLY A 118 18.81 -15.70 -0.16
N ARG A 119 18.96 -14.51 0.43
CA ARG A 119 17.85 -13.55 0.57
C ARG A 119 17.50 -12.95 -0.80
N ARG A 120 16.25 -12.48 -0.92
CA ARG A 120 15.76 -11.82 -2.14
C ARG A 120 15.45 -10.37 -1.84
N ARG A 121 15.71 -9.51 -2.83
CA ARG A 121 15.22 -8.14 -2.87
C ARG A 121 14.40 -7.93 -4.13
N ILE A 122 13.39 -7.10 -4.06
CA ILE A 122 12.48 -6.85 -5.17
C ILE A 122 12.76 -5.47 -5.75
N LEU A 123 13.22 -5.43 -7.00
CA LEU A 123 13.45 -4.23 -7.79
C LEU A 123 12.18 -3.89 -8.58
N ARG A 124 11.76 -2.64 -8.46
CA ARG A 124 10.60 -2.06 -9.16
C ARG A 124 10.99 -0.73 -9.79
N VAL A 125 10.44 -0.45 -10.96
CA VAL A 125 10.67 0.80 -11.68
C VAL A 125 9.34 1.53 -11.83
N PHE A 126 9.38 2.84 -11.65
CA PHE A 126 8.23 3.70 -11.75
C PHE A 126 8.55 4.97 -12.52
N ASP A 127 7.52 5.66 -13.00
CA ASP A 127 7.66 7.01 -13.53
C ASP A 127 8.14 7.97 -12.44
N PHE A 128 9.08 8.85 -12.78
CA PHE A 128 9.53 9.89 -11.86
C PHE A 128 8.55 11.07 -11.87
N VAL A 129 8.00 11.44 -10.71
CA VAL A 129 7.17 12.63 -10.56
C VAL A 129 8.06 13.82 -10.29
N ALA A 130 8.16 14.74 -11.26
CA ALA A 130 8.95 15.94 -11.11
C ALA A 130 8.25 16.96 -10.19
N GLY A 131 9.04 17.62 -9.33
CA GLY A 131 8.56 18.69 -8.46
C GLY A 131 9.35 18.74 -7.16
N PRO A 132 9.26 19.85 -6.41
CA PRO A 132 9.81 19.92 -5.07
C PRO A 132 8.99 19.02 -4.13
N VAL A 133 9.67 18.37 -3.18
CA VAL A 133 8.98 17.70 -2.07
C VAL A 133 8.32 18.75 -1.17
N LEU A 134 7.15 18.44 -0.61
CA LEU A 134 6.38 19.41 0.20
C LEU A 134 7.21 20.02 1.34
N ALA A 135 8.11 19.24 1.96
CA ALA A 135 9.01 19.67 3.02
C ALA A 135 10.00 20.79 2.63
N GLN A 136 10.22 21.02 1.34
CA GLN A 136 11.10 22.09 0.81
C GLN A 136 10.30 23.30 0.31
N THR A 137 8.99 23.33 0.56
CA THR A 137 8.09 24.38 0.09
C THR A 137 7.42 25.07 1.29
N ASN A 138 6.79 26.22 1.04
CA ASN A 138 5.91 26.88 2.01
C ASN A 138 4.48 26.89 1.44
N PRO A 139 3.72 25.79 1.56
CA PRO A 139 2.45 25.64 0.88
C PRO A 139 1.39 26.57 1.49
N ASP A 140 0.63 27.23 0.63
CA ASP A 140 -0.54 28.01 1.06
C ASP A 140 -1.75 27.11 1.37
N ALA A 141 -2.82 27.73 1.89
CA ALA A 141 -4.05 27.02 2.24
C ALA A 141 -4.71 26.32 1.03
N GLU A 142 -4.59 26.87 -0.17
CA GLU A 142 -5.16 26.28 -1.39
C GLU A 142 -4.36 25.03 -1.80
N GLN A 143 -3.04 25.08 -1.73
CA GLN A 143 -2.16 23.95 -2.01
C GLN A 143 -2.36 22.80 -1.03
N LEU A 144 -2.52 23.10 0.26
CA LEU A 144 -2.85 22.09 1.28
C LEU A 144 -4.24 21.47 1.04
N ALA A 145 -5.23 22.28 0.67
CA ALA A 145 -6.57 21.77 0.32
C ALA A 145 -6.52 20.81 -0.89
N LYS A 146 -5.73 21.14 -1.92
CA LYS A 146 -5.51 20.27 -3.08
C LYS A 146 -4.81 18.96 -2.72
N ALA A 147 -3.85 18.99 -1.79
CA ALA A 147 -3.23 17.77 -1.28
C ALA A 147 -4.25 16.87 -0.56
N GLY A 148 -5.12 17.45 0.28
CA GLY A 148 -6.21 16.73 0.93
C GLY A 148 -7.24 16.17 -0.05
N GLU A 149 -7.63 16.94 -1.07
CA GLU A 149 -8.51 16.46 -2.14
C GLU A 149 -7.91 15.25 -2.87
N MET A 150 -6.62 15.32 -3.21
CA MET A 150 -5.93 14.22 -3.89
C MET A 150 -5.92 12.94 -3.04
N LEU A 151 -5.62 13.06 -1.73
CA LEU A 151 -5.68 11.93 -0.80
C LEU A 151 -7.08 11.30 -0.77
N GLY A 152 -8.13 12.12 -0.64
CA GLY A 152 -9.51 11.62 -0.64
C GLY A 152 -9.91 10.94 -1.96
N ARG A 153 -9.39 11.42 -3.10
CA ARG A 153 -9.64 10.78 -4.40
C ARG A 153 -8.93 9.44 -4.53
N ILE A 154 -7.71 9.32 -4.00
CA ILE A 154 -6.98 8.05 -3.95
C ILE A 154 -7.73 7.05 -3.04
N ASP A 155 -8.19 7.48 -1.86
CA ASP A 155 -8.97 6.64 -0.94
C ASP A 155 -10.25 6.11 -1.58
N VAL A 156 -11.00 6.98 -2.27
CA VAL A 156 -12.22 6.55 -2.99
C VAL A 156 -11.88 5.57 -4.10
N ALA A 157 -10.80 5.80 -4.86
CA ALA A 157 -10.38 4.90 -5.92
C ALA A 157 -10.00 3.52 -5.37
N LEU A 158 -9.28 3.47 -4.25
CA LEU A 158 -8.84 2.24 -3.58
C LEU A 158 -9.93 1.54 -2.77
N ARG A 159 -11.14 2.09 -2.66
CA ARG A 159 -12.19 1.58 -1.76
C ARG A 159 -12.54 0.09 -1.94
N THR A 160 -12.46 -0.42 -3.17
CA THR A 160 -12.75 -1.82 -3.50
C THR A 160 -11.49 -2.64 -3.80
N PHE A 161 -10.30 -2.03 -3.68
CA PHE A 161 -9.05 -2.77 -3.79
C PHE A 161 -8.91 -3.72 -2.60
N THR A 162 -8.45 -4.94 -2.87
CA THR A 162 -8.18 -5.94 -1.84
C THR A 162 -6.93 -6.72 -2.22
N HIS A 163 -6.14 -7.11 -1.23
CA HIS A 163 -4.95 -7.92 -1.45
C HIS A 163 -4.71 -8.85 -0.24
N PRO A 164 -4.20 -10.08 -0.43
CA PRO A 164 -3.99 -11.01 0.69
C PRO A 164 -3.14 -10.45 1.84
N ALA A 165 -2.13 -9.65 1.52
CA ALA A 165 -1.24 -9.02 2.50
C ALA A 165 -1.79 -7.71 3.13
N ASP A 166 -2.99 -7.26 2.76
CA ASP A 166 -3.59 -6.02 3.30
C ASP A 166 -4.08 -6.17 4.76
N ARG A 167 -4.10 -7.39 5.31
CA ARG A 167 -4.52 -7.66 6.71
C ARG A 167 -3.40 -7.50 7.75
N ARG A 168 -2.34 -6.78 7.42
CA ARG A 168 -1.18 -6.59 8.31
C ARG A 168 -1.46 -5.58 9.43
N GLU A 169 -0.78 -5.76 10.55
CA GLU A 169 -0.81 -4.83 11.69
C GLU A 169 0.31 -3.79 11.52
N LEU A 170 -0.05 -2.51 11.55
CA LEU A 170 0.90 -1.42 11.37
C LEU A 170 1.06 -0.63 12.68
N ALA A 171 2.23 -0.04 12.90
CA ALA A 171 2.53 0.71 14.12
C ALA A 171 1.58 1.92 14.33
N TRP A 172 0.93 2.39 13.27
CA TRP A 172 -0.05 3.47 13.29
C TRP A 172 -1.50 3.01 13.27
N ASP A 173 -1.78 1.71 13.38
CA ASP A 173 -3.13 1.22 13.63
C ASP A 173 -3.53 1.62 15.06
N SER A 174 -4.11 2.81 15.19
CA SER A 174 -4.55 3.43 16.46
C SER A 174 -5.65 2.67 17.19
N ALA A 175 -6.13 1.57 16.61
CA ALA A 175 -7.20 0.72 17.12
C ALA A 175 -6.73 -0.65 17.62
N LEU A 176 -5.42 -0.94 17.71
CA LEU A 176 -4.96 -2.17 18.33
C LEU A 176 -5.17 -2.10 19.86
N PRO A 177 -6.08 -2.90 20.45
CA PRO A 177 -6.06 -3.09 21.89
C PRO A 177 -4.72 -3.76 22.27
N PRO A 178 -4.16 -3.47 23.46
CA PRO A 178 -2.85 -3.98 23.92
C PRO A 178 -2.72 -5.52 23.96
N ASP A 179 -3.82 -6.23 23.68
CA ASP A 179 -3.99 -7.67 23.89
C ASP A 179 -4.01 -8.46 22.55
N GLY A 180 -3.82 -7.79 21.40
CA GLY A 180 -3.66 -8.45 20.09
C GLY A 180 -4.89 -9.20 19.56
N ARG A 181 -6.10 -8.93 20.10
CA ARG A 181 -7.35 -9.52 19.57
C ARG A 181 -7.83 -8.74 18.36
N THR A 182 -7.58 -9.30 17.19
CA THR A 182 -8.05 -8.79 15.89
C THR A 182 -9.57 -8.92 15.78
N GLY A 183 -10.28 -7.80 15.85
CA GLY A 183 -11.71 -7.70 15.65
C GLY A 183 -12.07 -6.68 14.56
N ARG A 184 -11.50 -6.79 13.36
CA ARG A 184 -12.01 -6.07 12.19
C ARG A 184 -13.17 -6.87 11.57
N THR A 185 -14.38 -6.69 12.09
CA THR A 185 -15.59 -7.10 11.36
C THR A 185 -15.78 -6.13 10.20
N HIS A 186 -15.50 -6.57 8.98
CA HIS A 186 -16.03 -5.92 7.78
C HIS A 186 -17.55 -6.01 7.83
N ALA A 187 -18.21 -4.89 8.11
CA ALA A 187 -19.64 -4.74 7.87
C ALA A 187 -19.87 -4.60 6.36
N GLY A 188 -19.88 -5.74 5.67
CA GLY A 188 -20.38 -5.92 4.31
C GLY A 188 -21.71 -6.67 4.34
N SER A 189 -22.73 -6.04 3.78
CA SER A 189 -24.15 -6.40 3.72
C SER A 189 -24.49 -7.81 3.20
N GLY A 190 -25.56 -8.44 3.72
CA GLY A 190 -26.25 -9.52 3.00
C GLY A 190 -27.06 -10.53 3.84
N THR A 191 -28.34 -10.20 4.06
CA THR A 191 -29.56 -11.05 4.13
C THR A 191 -29.47 -12.57 4.33
N SER A 192 -30.23 -13.11 5.31
CA SER A 192 -31.14 -14.27 5.08
C SER A 192 -32.04 -14.64 6.28
N PRO A 193 -33.12 -15.43 6.06
CA PRO A 193 -34.45 -15.17 6.61
C PRO A 193 -34.81 -16.05 7.82
N GLY A 194 -35.71 -15.56 8.67
CA GLY A 194 -36.32 -16.35 9.73
C GLY A 194 -37.82 -16.08 9.82
N GLY A 195 -38.64 -16.96 9.24
CA GLY A 195 -40.03 -17.13 9.68
C GLY A 195 -40.11 -18.11 10.87
N PRO A 196 -41.30 -18.55 11.28
CA PRO A 196 -42.54 -17.80 11.48
C PRO A 196 -42.92 -17.82 12.98
N ARG A 197 -43.61 -16.79 13.50
CA ARG A 197 -44.25 -16.89 14.83
C ARG A 197 -45.61 -16.18 14.87
N GLY A 198 -46.65 -17.00 14.94
CA GLY A 198 -47.76 -16.85 15.90
C GLY A 198 -48.75 -15.70 15.69
N LEU A 199 -49.88 -16.01 15.08
CA LEU A 199 -51.16 -15.32 15.31
C LEU A 199 -51.53 -15.32 16.80
N PRO A 200 -52.30 -14.31 17.24
CA PRO A 200 -53.55 -14.63 17.91
C PRO A 200 -54.75 -13.88 17.32
N ALA A 201 -55.93 -14.40 17.68
CA ALA A 201 -57.17 -14.32 16.94
C ALA A 201 -58.05 -13.08 17.22
N LEU A 202 -58.80 -12.72 16.17
CA LEU A 202 -60.17 -12.17 16.09
C LEU A 202 -60.90 -11.76 17.40
N ARG A 203 -61.41 -10.52 17.41
CA ARG A 203 -62.83 -10.23 17.66
C ARG A 203 -63.34 -9.13 16.72
N ARG A 204 -64.50 -9.40 16.11
CA ARG A 204 -65.35 -8.45 15.37
C ARG A 204 -66.15 -7.62 16.39
N ASP A 205 -66.45 -6.37 16.05
CA ASP A 205 -67.85 -5.92 16.04
C ASP A 205 -68.11 -4.69 15.16
N ARG A 206 -69.35 -4.57 14.69
CA ARG A 206 -69.87 -3.71 13.60
C ARG A 206 -70.41 -2.34 14.08
N ARG A 207 -70.24 -1.31 13.21
CA ARG A 207 -71.19 -0.22 12.79
C ARG A 207 -71.73 0.79 13.86
N PRO A 208 -72.33 1.97 13.47
CA PRO A 208 -72.99 2.30 12.20
C PRO A 208 -72.68 3.68 11.54
N GLU A 209 -73.34 3.88 10.41
CA GLU A 209 -73.41 5.04 9.50
C GLU A 209 -74.15 6.27 10.09
N ALA A 210 -73.81 7.47 9.60
CA ALA A 210 -74.58 8.73 9.41
C ALA A 210 -73.54 9.88 9.38
N GLU A 211 -73.51 10.85 8.47
CA GLU A 211 -74.47 11.50 7.58
C GLU A 211 -73.72 12.05 6.35
#